data_AF-A0A0U3GKN1-F1
#
_entry.id   AF-A0A0U3GKN1-F1
#
_cell.length_a   1.000
_cell.length_b   1.000
_cell.length_c   1.000
_cell.angle_alpha   90.00
_cell.angle_beta   90.00
_cell.angle_gamma   90.00
#
_symmetry.space_group_name_H-M   'P 1'
#
loop_
_entity.id
_entity.type
_entity.pdbx_description
1 polymer ?
#
loop_
_entity_poly.entity_id
_entity_poly.type
_entity_poly.pdbx_seq_one_letter_code
_entity_poly.pdbx_strand_id
1 'polypeptide(L)'
;MSNQNQPYNPYNWKMILLSQTSIVIISFVLSLYSQYFLPVYIAYLIIYFIIMTTIMARSNPMLSERKYLSEIVNARTILEEKKAGELIQNDEEYIKKFQAITSANLKSFGIMFVYLIVILIFYNFVVLRYVSSVTQIQKLIVFLVYSEALFLFGMFVNRRIMRVQMMEVMAPFTYKITEKGIVSTDRSAVFLHSRHLVNASIVENRDKKYVEISPTTLKLPYKLRLYSNDIDRILDAINRVKRLELKRQQSSSS
;
A
#
# COMPACT_ATOMS: atom_id res chain seq x y z
N MET A 1 -23.59 2.60 -14.36
CA MET A 1 -23.60 2.09 -12.97
C MET A 1 -22.18 1.72 -12.57
N SER A 2 -21.80 2.16 -11.38
CA SER A 2 -20.44 2.34 -10.86
C SER A 2 -19.59 1.07 -10.81
N ASN A 3 -18.45 1.06 -11.51
CA ASN A 3 -17.32 0.22 -11.12
C ASN A 3 -16.72 0.80 -9.84
N GLN A 4 -17.28 0.36 -8.72
CA GLN A 4 -16.78 0.62 -7.38
C GLN A 4 -15.34 0.14 -7.28
N ASN A 5 -14.53 0.91 -6.56
CA ASN A 5 -13.22 0.59 -5.97
C ASN A 5 -13.03 -0.92 -5.72
N GLN A 6 -12.62 -1.69 -6.72
CA GLN A 6 -12.15 -3.04 -6.44
C GLN A 6 -10.71 -2.90 -5.97
N PRO A 7 -10.39 -3.27 -4.71
CA PRO A 7 -9.01 -3.35 -4.27
C PRO A 7 -8.28 -4.28 -5.24
N TYR A 8 -7.07 -3.88 -5.66
CA TYR A 8 -6.22 -4.66 -6.55
C TYR A 8 -6.23 -6.13 -6.12
N ASN A 9 -6.77 -7.01 -6.96
CA ASN A 9 -6.82 -8.45 -6.67
C ASN A 9 -5.45 -9.05 -7.00
N PRO A 10 -4.65 -9.46 -6.01
CA PRO A 10 -3.32 -10.02 -6.25
C PRO A 10 -3.37 -11.38 -6.96
N TYR A 11 -4.55 -11.99 -7.14
CA TYR A 11 -4.77 -13.26 -7.83
C TYR A 11 -5.41 -13.10 -9.22
N ASN A 12 -4.89 -12.16 -10.02
CA ASN A 12 -5.18 -12.12 -11.46
C ASN A 12 -4.57 -13.37 -12.16
N TRP A 13 -5.12 -13.82 -13.29
CA TRP A 13 -4.64 -14.97 -14.04
C TRP A 13 -3.14 -14.90 -14.34
N LYS A 14 -2.62 -13.69 -14.62
CA LYS A 14 -1.18 -13.44 -14.82
C LYS A 14 -0.35 -13.77 -13.59
N MET A 15 -0.85 -13.43 -12.39
CA MET A 15 -0.18 -13.72 -11.13
C MET A 15 -0.23 -15.21 -10.79
N ILE A 16 -1.37 -15.86 -11.06
CA ILE A 16 -1.51 -17.31 -10.88
C ILE A 16 -0.52 -18.05 -11.79
N LEU A 17 -0.43 -17.67 -13.06
CA LEU A 17 0.51 -18.26 -14.01
C LEU A 17 1.98 -18.04 -13.59
N LEU A 18 2.31 -16.86 -13.09
CA LEU A 18 3.63 -16.56 -12.55
C LEU A 18 3.94 -17.44 -11.33
N SER A 19 2.99 -17.57 -10.39
CA SER A 19 3.18 -18.41 -9.20
C SER A 19 3.36 -19.89 -9.56
N GLN A 20 2.58 -20.40 -10.51
CA GLN A 20 2.64 -21.80 -10.95
C GLN A 20 3.95 -22.13 -11.68
N THR A 21 4.38 -21.25 -12.58
CA THR A 21 5.72 -21.34 -13.20
C THR A 21 6.82 -21.34 -12.14
N SER A 22 6.71 -20.47 -11.13
CA SER A 22 7.68 -20.40 -10.04
C SER A 22 7.72 -21.68 -9.19
N ILE A 23 6.56 -22.26 -8.89
CA ILE A 23 6.43 -23.53 -8.16
C ILE A 23 7.15 -24.65 -8.90
N VAL A 24 6.92 -24.79 -10.21
CA VAL A 24 7.56 -25.83 -11.02
C VAL A 24 9.08 -25.67 -11.01
N ILE A 25 9.58 -24.45 -11.24
CA ILE A 25 11.03 -24.16 -11.26
C ILE A 25 11.67 -24.46 -9.89
N ILE A 26 11.05 -24.00 -8.80
CA ILE A 26 11.60 -24.19 -7.45
C ILE A 26 11.59 -25.67 -7.07
N SER A 27 10.49 -26.37 -7.32
CA SER A 27 10.40 -27.80 -7.03
C SER A 27 11.43 -28.61 -7.82
N PHE A 28 11.71 -28.21 -9.06
CA PHE A 28 12.78 -28.81 -9.86
C PHE A 28 14.17 -28.57 -9.25
N VAL A 29 14.50 -27.32 -8.90
CA VAL A 29 15.79 -26.97 -8.27
C VAL A 29 15.97 -27.69 -6.94
N LEU A 30 14.94 -27.74 -6.10
CA LEU A 30 14.97 -28.41 -4.80
C LEU A 30 15.05 -29.94 -4.90
N SER A 31 14.48 -30.51 -5.96
CA SER A 31 14.62 -31.94 -6.23
C SER A 31 16.08 -32.33 -6.50
N LEU A 32 16.85 -31.46 -7.16
CA LEU A 32 18.28 -31.67 -7.42
C LEU A 32 19.13 -31.30 -6.20
N TYR A 33 18.77 -30.22 -5.51
CA TYR A 33 19.57 -29.63 -4.44
C TYR A 33 18.77 -29.35 -3.17
N SER A 34 18.18 -30.40 -2.60
CA SER A 34 17.34 -30.32 -1.39
C SER A 34 18.03 -29.65 -0.18
N GLN A 35 19.36 -29.75 -0.08
CA GLN A 35 20.15 -29.12 0.98
C GLN A 35 20.12 -27.58 0.95
N TYR A 36 19.83 -26.97 -0.21
CA TYR A 36 19.74 -25.51 -0.36
C TYR A 36 18.31 -24.99 -0.22
N PHE A 37 17.43 -25.73 0.45
CA PHE A 37 16.04 -25.30 0.64
C PHE A 37 15.91 -23.88 1.17
N LEU A 38 16.56 -23.57 2.29
CA LEU A 38 16.44 -22.27 2.92
C LEU A 38 17.00 -21.13 2.04
N PRO A 39 18.21 -21.24 1.43
CA PRO A 39 18.68 -20.28 0.43
C PRO A 39 17.75 -20.10 -0.77
N VAL A 40 17.24 -21.19 -1.36
CA VAL A 40 16.34 -21.15 -2.53
C VAL A 40 15.00 -20.50 -2.16
N TYR A 41 14.47 -20.79 -0.97
CA TYR A 41 13.24 -20.21 -0.48
C TYR A 41 13.39 -18.71 -0.20
N ILE A 42 14.51 -18.28 0.39
CA ILE A 42 14.82 -16.85 0.59
C ILE A 42 14.93 -16.14 -0.76
N ALA A 43 15.64 -16.72 -1.73
CA ALA A 43 15.75 -16.17 -3.08
C ALA A 43 14.38 -16.02 -3.75
N TYR A 44 13.50 -17.00 -3.61
CA TYR A 44 12.13 -16.92 -4.07
C TYR A 44 11.36 -15.76 -3.43
N LEU A 45 11.43 -15.58 -2.10
CA LEU A 45 10.77 -14.48 -1.41
C LEU A 45 11.27 -13.11 -1.90
N ILE A 46 12.58 -12.96 -2.13
CA ILE A 46 13.18 -11.72 -2.65
C ILE A 46 12.70 -11.45 -4.08
N ILE A 47 12.77 -12.43 -4.98
CA ILE A 47 12.31 -12.28 -6.37
C ILE A 47 10.82 -11.94 -6.41
N TYR A 48 10.01 -12.65 -5.63
CA TYR A 48 8.59 -12.40 -5.51
C TYR A 48 8.30 -10.98 -5.00
N PHE A 49 9.04 -10.51 -3.98
CA PHE A 49 8.93 -9.15 -3.46
C PHE A 49 9.30 -8.09 -4.50
N ILE A 50 10.38 -8.29 -5.27
CA ILE A 50 10.79 -7.39 -6.35
C ILE A 50 9.71 -7.31 -7.44
N ILE A 51 9.17 -8.46 -7.87
CA ILE A 51 8.12 -8.49 -8.90
C ILE A 51 6.85 -7.80 -8.38
N MET A 52 6.42 -8.13 -7.16
CA MET A 52 5.24 -7.53 -6.55
C MET A 52 5.36 -6.02 -6.38
N THR A 53 6.49 -5.54 -5.87
CA THR A 53 6.75 -4.10 -5.71
C THR A 53 6.80 -3.40 -7.07
N THR A 54 7.37 -4.02 -8.10
CA THR A 54 7.41 -3.45 -9.45
C THR A 54 6.02 -3.35 -10.07
N ILE A 55 5.20 -4.40 -9.94
CA ILE A 55 3.82 -4.40 -10.44
C ILE A 55 3.00 -3.35 -9.69
N MET A 56 3.10 -3.34 -8.36
CA MET A 56 2.40 -2.37 -7.50
C MET A 56 2.85 -0.94 -7.80
N ALA A 57 4.13 -0.69 -8.07
CA ALA A 57 4.63 0.64 -8.44
C ALA A 57 4.06 1.13 -9.78
N ARG A 58 3.86 0.23 -10.74
CA ARG A 58 3.27 0.57 -12.05
C ARG A 58 1.75 0.69 -12.01
N SER A 59 1.07 -0.10 -11.19
CA SER A 59 -0.39 -0.14 -11.11
C SER A 59 -0.98 0.81 -10.07
N ASN A 60 -0.19 1.27 -9.10
CA ASN A 60 -0.66 2.19 -8.06
C ASN A 60 -0.47 3.65 -8.49
N PRO A 61 -1.56 4.38 -8.76
CA PRO A 61 -1.49 5.79 -9.16
C PRO A 61 -0.80 6.68 -8.11
N MET A 62 -0.92 6.36 -6.81
CA MET A 62 -0.23 7.08 -5.74
C MET A 62 1.30 6.99 -5.84
N LEU A 63 1.83 5.85 -6.32
CA LEU A 63 3.27 5.70 -6.55
C LEU A 63 3.72 6.41 -7.83
N SER A 64 2.87 6.45 -8.85
CA SER A 64 3.15 7.18 -10.10
C SER A 64 3.25 8.70 -9.89
N GLU A 65 2.49 9.24 -8.94
CA GLU A 65 2.49 10.67 -8.63
C GLU A 65 3.68 11.09 -7.76
N ARG A 66 4.45 10.15 -7.19
CA ARG A 66 5.64 10.48 -6.38
C ARG A 66 6.69 11.29 -7.14
N LYS A 67 6.71 11.24 -8.48
CA LYS A 67 7.57 12.10 -9.29
C LYS A 67 7.32 13.60 -9.03
N TYR A 68 6.09 13.97 -8.69
CA TYR A 68 5.71 15.34 -8.35
C TYR A 68 6.03 15.72 -6.91
N LEU A 69 6.37 14.75 -6.05
CA LEU A 69 6.67 15.01 -4.64
C LEU A 69 7.88 15.93 -4.49
N SER A 70 8.94 15.71 -5.27
CA SER A 70 10.11 16.60 -5.29
C SER A 70 9.74 18.03 -5.69
N GLU A 71 8.82 18.19 -6.65
CA GLU A 71 8.35 19.50 -7.05
C GLU A 71 7.56 20.21 -5.95
N ILE A 72 6.71 19.48 -5.22
CA ILE A 72 5.90 20.04 -4.13
C ILE A 72 6.79 20.45 -2.95
N VAL A 73 7.77 19.60 -2.59
CA VAL A 73 8.68 19.82 -1.46
C VAL A 73 9.59 21.03 -1.68
N ASN A 74 10.09 21.22 -2.90
CA ASN A 74 10.98 22.33 -3.24
C ASN A 74 10.25 23.64 -3.57
N ALA A 75 8.93 23.62 -3.70
CA ALA A 75 8.13 24.81 -3.96
C ALA A 75 8.02 25.71 -2.73
N ARG A 76 7.77 27.00 -2.96
CA ARG A 76 7.58 27.99 -1.88
C ARG A 76 6.43 27.58 -0.97
N THR A 77 6.70 27.53 0.33
CA THR A 77 5.69 27.26 1.36
C THR A 77 4.77 28.47 1.54
N ILE A 78 3.46 28.23 1.49
CA ILE A 78 2.41 29.21 1.76
C ILE A 78 2.00 29.10 3.22
N LEU A 79 1.82 27.87 3.71
CA LEU A 79 1.40 27.59 5.07
C LEU A 79 2.09 26.31 5.57
N GLU A 80 2.46 26.30 6.83
CA GLU A 80 2.98 25.13 7.52
C GLU A 80 2.21 24.95 8.82
N GLU A 81 1.66 23.76 9.02
CA GLU A 81 0.96 23.39 10.24
C GLU A 81 1.71 22.24 10.92
N LYS A 82 2.11 22.48 12.17
CA LYS A 82 2.94 21.56 12.95
C LYS A 82 2.19 20.90 14.09
N LYS A 83 0.99 21.39 14.44
CA LYS A 83 0.21 20.94 15.59
C LYS A 83 -1.10 20.25 15.20
N ALA A 84 -1.25 19.82 13.95
CA ALA A 84 -2.43 19.08 13.50
C ALA A 84 -2.64 17.77 14.29
N GLY A 85 -1.55 17.17 14.77
CA GLY A 85 -1.58 15.95 15.58
C GLY A 85 -2.43 16.02 16.86
N GLU A 86 -2.42 17.14 17.58
CA GLU A 86 -3.23 17.31 18.80
C GLU A 86 -4.72 17.31 18.47
N LEU A 87 -5.10 17.92 17.34
CA LEU A 87 -6.48 17.96 16.87
C LEU A 87 -6.96 16.60 16.36
N ILE A 88 -6.09 15.84 15.70
CA ILE A 88 -6.39 14.46 15.28
C ILE A 88 -6.68 13.57 16.48
N GLN A 89 -5.94 13.74 17.58
CA GLN A 89 -6.15 12.97 18.82
C GLN A 89 -7.48 13.26 19.51
N ASN A 90 -8.12 14.39 19.20
CA ASN A 90 -9.44 14.74 19.72
C ASN A 90 -10.59 14.21 18.83
N ASP A 91 -10.30 13.71 17.63
CA ASP A 91 -11.30 13.10 16.73
C ASP A 91 -11.42 11.59 17.00
N GLU A 92 -12.25 11.23 17.98
CA GLU A 92 -12.47 9.83 18.36
C GLU A 92 -12.89 8.93 17.19
N GLU A 93 -13.65 9.46 16.22
CA GLU A 93 -14.13 8.69 15.08
C GLU A 93 -12.97 8.30 14.17
N TYR A 94 -12.07 9.24 13.90
CA TYR A 94 -10.87 9.00 13.12
C TYR A 94 -9.95 7.99 13.83
N ILE A 95 -9.75 8.15 15.14
CA ILE A 95 -8.89 7.25 15.92
C ILE A 95 -9.46 5.83 15.94
N LYS A 96 -10.76 5.66 16.14
CA LYS A 96 -11.42 4.34 16.11
C LYS A 96 -11.22 3.65 14.76
N LYS A 97 -11.39 4.39 13.64
CA LYS A 97 -11.14 3.86 12.29
C LYS A 97 -9.67 3.51 12.07
N PHE A 98 -8.75 4.38 12.49
CA PHE A 98 -7.31 4.15 12.39
C PHE A 98 -6.85 2.94 13.20
N GLN A 99 -7.33 2.78 14.44
CA GLN A 99 -7.04 1.65 15.30
C GLN A 99 -7.61 0.35 14.74
N ALA A 100 -8.84 0.37 14.21
CA ALA A 100 -9.44 -0.81 13.58
C ALA A 100 -8.57 -1.32 12.42
N ILE A 101 -8.17 -0.42 11.51
CA ILE A 101 -7.31 -0.76 10.36
C ILE A 101 -5.93 -1.23 10.82
N THR A 102 -5.32 -0.53 11.78
CA THR A 102 -4.01 -0.91 12.33
C THR A 102 -4.06 -2.29 12.99
N SER A 103 -5.10 -2.58 13.76
CA SER A 103 -5.30 -3.88 14.40
C SER A 103 -5.52 -5.00 13.36
N ALA A 104 -6.27 -4.74 12.29
CA ALA A 104 -6.48 -5.69 11.21
C ALA A 104 -5.19 -5.99 10.45
N ASN A 105 -4.39 -4.95 10.18
CA ASN A 105 -3.08 -5.10 9.53
C ASN A 105 -2.09 -5.85 10.43
N LEU A 106 -2.03 -5.55 11.74
CA LEU A 106 -1.18 -6.27 12.70
C LEU A 106 -1.58 -7.75 12.82
N LYS A 107 -2.89 -8.05 12.90
CA LYS A 107 -3.39 -9.44 12.87
C LYS A 107 -2.95 -10.15 11.59
N SER A 108 -3.07 -9.47 10.45
CA SER A 108 -2.62 -10.00 9.15
C SER A 108 -1.12 -10.30 9.14
N PHE A 109 -0.28 -9.38 9.65
CA PHE A 109 1.16 -9.61 9.83
C PHE A 109 1.47 -10.78 10.76
N GLY A 110 0.75 -10.90 11.89
CA GLY A 110 0.89 -12.02 12.82
C GLY A 110 0.59 -13.36 12.16
N ILE A 111 -0.47 -13.43 11.35
CA ILE A 111 -0.83 -14.65 10.60
C ILE A 111 0.25 -15.01 9.58
N MET A 112 0.80 -14.03 8.87
CA MET A 112 1.92 -14.25 7.95
C MET A 112 3.16 -14.80 8.68
N PHE A 113 3.44 -14.32 9.89
CA PHE A 113 4.54 -14.81 10.71
C PHE A 113 4.32 -16.25 11.18
N VAL A 114 3.11 -16.57 11.67
CA VAL A 114 2.72 -17.94 12.03
C VAL A 114 2.83 -18.87 10.81
N TYR A 115 2.38 -18.41 9.63
CA TYR A 115 2.50 -19.16 8.38
C TYR A 115 3.96 -19.51 8.06
N LEU A 116 4.88 -18.55 8.20
CA LEU A 116 6.30 -18.78 7.95
C LEU A 116 6.90 -19.81 8.92
N ILE A 117 6.52 -19.76 10.21
CA ILE A 117 6.95 -20.76 11.19
C ILE A 117 6.43 -22.15 10.83
N VAL A 118 5.16 -22.27 10.47
CA VAL A 118 4.54 -23.54 10.09
C VAL A 118 5.24 -24.16 8.88
N ILE A 119 5.57 -23.35 7.86
CA ILE A 119 6.34 -23.79 6.69
C ILE A 119 7.69 -24.39 7.10
N LEU A 120 8.45 -23.69 7.95
CA LEU A 120 9.78 -24.14 8.36
C LEU A 120 9.72 -25.43 9.20
N ILE A 121 8.77 -25.51 10.12
CA ILE A 121 8.55 -26.72 10.94
C ILE A 121 8.14 -27.88 10.03
N PHE A 122 7.16 -27.68 9.15
CA PHE A 122 6.69 -28.74 8.27
C PHE A 122 7.78 -29.22 7.31
N TYR A 123 8.59 -28.30 6.77
CA TYR A 123 9.76 -28.66 5.96
C TYR A 123 10.75 -29.54 6.74
N ASN A 124 11.14 -29.12 7.95
CA ASN A 124 12.13 -29.83 8.76
C ASN A 124 11.63 -31.18 9.29
N PHE A 125 10.38 -31.27 9.73
CA PHE A 125 9.85 -32.48 10.36
C PHE A 125 9.30 -33.48 9.36
N VAL A 126 8.70 -33.01 8.26
CA VAL A 126 7.99 -33.87 7.31
C VAL A 126 8.83 -34.01 6.04
N VAL A 127 9.06 -32.90 5.33
CA VAL A 127 9.65 -32.95 3.98
C VAL A 127 11.07 -33.54 3.99
N LEU A 128 11.94 -33.09 4.89
CA LEU A 128 13.32 -33.59 4.98
C LEU A 128 13.41 -35.09 5.29
N ARG A 129 12.51 -35.62 6.13
CA ARG A 129 12.47 -37.05 6.48
C ARG A 129 12.02 -37.93 5.31
N TYR A 130 11.07 -37.45 4.51
CA TYR A 130 10.65 -38.18 3.33
C TYR A 130 11.72 -38.09 2.24
N VAL A 131 12.21 -36.90 1.93
CA VAL A 131 13.17 -36.62 0.83
C VAL A 131 14.50 -37.36 0.99
N SER A 132 14.93 -37.70 2.21
CA SER A 132 16.16 -38.49 2.44
C SER A 132 16.02 -39.96 2.05
N SER A 133 14.79 -40.48 1.94
CA SER A 133 14.50 -41.91 1.73
C SER A 133 14.02 -42.28 0.33
N VAL A 134 13.80 -41.29 -0.55
CA VAL A 134 13.20 -41.50 -1.88
C VAL A 134 14.14 -41.19 -3.05
N THR A 135 13.80 -41.77 -4.21
CA THR A 135 14.48 -41.53 -5.50
C THR A 135 14.28 -40.11 -6.01
N GLN A 136 15.13 -39.67 -6.94
CA GLN A 136 15.14 -38.28 -7.42
C GLN A 136 13.83 -37.83 -8.07
N ILE A 137 13.14 -38.71 -8.81
CA ILE A 137 11.82 -38.42 -9.40
C ILE A 137 10.74 -38.26 -8.31
N GLN A 138 10.80 -39.09 -7.27
CA GLN A 138 9.88 -39.00 -6.13
C GLN A 138 10.14 -37.73 -5.30
N LYS A 139 11.39 -37.28 -5.17
CA LYS A 139 11.72 -35.99 -4.54
C LYS A 139 11.03 -34.83 -5.26
N LEU A 140 11.04 -34.84 -6.59
CA LEU A 140 10.37 -33.82 -7.40
C LEU A 140 8.86 -33.77 -7.10
N ILE A 141 8.21 -34.94 -7.03
CA ILE A 141 6.78 -35.04 -6.72
C ILE A 141 6.49 -34.50 -5.31
N VAL A 142 7.31 -34.87 -4.33
CA VAL A 142 7.17 -34.38 -2.94
C VAL A 142 7.28 -32.86 -2.90
N PHE A 143 8.27 -32.27 -3.58
CA PHE A 143 8.42 -30.81 -3.62
C PHE A 143 7.29 -30.13 -4.39
N LEU A 144 6.78 -30.71 -5.49
CA LEU A 144 5.61 -30.18 -6.20
C LEU A 144 4.37 -30.15 -5.31
N VAL A 145 4.04 -31.27 -4.66
CA VAL A 145 2.88 -31.36 -3.76
C VAL A 145 3.03 -30.40 -2.58
N TYR A 146 4.23 -30.32 -2.00
CA TYR A 146 4.51 -29.39 -0.91
C TYR A 146 4.31 -27.92 -1.33
N SER A 147 4.93 -27.50 -2.43
CA SER A 147 4.84 -26.13 -2.93
C SER A 147 3.40 -25.77 -3.36
N GLU A 148 2.66 -26.71 -3.95
CA GLU A 148 1.26 -26.51 -4.32
C GLU A 148 0.36 -26.38 -3.09
N ALA A 149 0.56 -27.20 -2.07
CA ALA A 149 -0.16 -27.10 -0.80
C ALA A 149 0.08 -25.74 -0.12
N LEU A 150 1.32 -25.24 -0.13
CA LEU A 150 1.65 -23.92 0.37
C LEU A 150 0.98 -22.81 -0.45
N PHE A 151 0.96 -22.93 -1.78
CA PHE A 151 0.30 -21.97 -2.65
C PHE A 151 -1.21 -21.90 -2.40
N LEU A 152 -1.88 -23.06 -2.33
CA LEU A 152 -3.31 -23.15 -2.05
C LEU A 152 -3.65 -22.61 -0.65
N PHE A 153 -2.84 -22.94 0.35
CA PHE A 153 -3.01 -22.41 1.70
C PHE A 153 -2.81 -20.89 1.73
N GLY A 154 -1.75 -20.37 1.09
CA GLY A 154 -1.52 -18.93 0.97
C GLY A 154 -2.66 -18.20 0.25
N MET A 155 -3.22 -18.80 -0.81
CA MET A 155 -4.40 -18.29 -1.50
C MET A 155 -5.63 -18.28 -0.58
N PHE A 156 -5.85 -19.33 0.19
CA PHE A 156 -6.94 -19.41 1.17
C PHE A 156 -6.82 -18.32 2.24
N VAL A 157 -5.63 -18.18 2.85
CA VAL A 157 -5.35 -17.15 3.87
C VAL A 157 -5.55 -15.75 3.30
N ASN A 158 -5.03 -15.45 2.11
CA ASN A 158 -5.21 -14.13 1.51
C ASN A 158 -6.67 -13.83 1.16
N ARG A 159 -7.43 -14.80 0.64
CA ARG A 159 -8.83 -14.57 0.26
C ARG A 159 -9.78 -14.46 1.46
N ARG A 160 -9.55 -15.25 2.51
CA ARG A 160 -10.48 -15.35 3.64
C ARG A 160 -10.08 -14.48 4.82
N ILE A 161 -8.79 -14.26 5.03
CA ILE A 161 -8.28 -13.72 6.29
C ILE A 161 -7.59 -12.37 6.10
N MET A 162 -6.73 -12.22 5.09
CA MET A 162 -6.04 -10.95 4.84
C MET A 162 -6.83 -10.05 3.90
N ARG A 163 -7.79 -9.30 4.46
CA ARG A 163 -8.35 -8.12 3.77
C ARG A 163 -7.49 -6.92 4.13
N VAL A 164 -6.54 -6.57 3.26
CA VAL A 164 -5.76 -5.33 3.41
C VAL A 164 -6.75 -4.16 3.30
N GLN A 165 -7.08 -3.56 4.44
CA GLN A 165 -7.92 -2.38 4.50
C GLN A 165 -7.01 -1.16 4.33
N MET A 166 -7.26 -0.39 3.26
CA MET A 166 -6.64 0.92 3.11
C MET A 166 -7.53 1.96 3.79
N MET A 167 -6.89 2.93 4.45
CA MET A 167 -7.59 4.10 4.98
C MET A 167 -8.14 4.91 3.81
N GLU A 168 -9.47 5.01 3.71
CA GLU A 168 -10.13 5.89 2.73
C GLU A 168 -9.88 7.38 3.04
N VAL A 169 -9.55 7.70 4.30
CA VAL A 169 -9.30 9.05 4.77
C VAL A 169 -7.95 9.09 5.45
N MET A 170 -7.05 9.95 4.98
CA MET A 170 -5.72 10.15 5.56
C MET A 170 -5.61 11.54 6.19
N ALA A 171 -5.08 11.61 7.41
CA ALA A 171 -4.78 12.86 8.10
C ALA A 171 -3.31 12.91 8.53
N PRO A 172 -2.48 13.82 7.96
CA PRO A 172 -1.10 14.00 8.38
C PRO A 172 -1.01 14.76 9.71
N PHE A 173 -0.08 14.37 10.59
CA PHE A 173 0.16 15.03 11.88
C PHE A 173 0.85 16.40 11.74
N THR A 174 1.63 16.55 10.65
CA THR A 174 2.35 17.77 10.28
C THR A 174 2.29 17.90 8.77
N TYR A 175 1.92 19.06 8.25
CA TYR A 175 1.83 19.28 6.81
C TYR A 175 2.26 20.69 6.38
N LYS A 176 2.63 20.80 5.11
CA LYS A 176 2.96 22.04 4.41
C LYS A 176 2.08 22.18 3.18
N ILE A 177 1.52 23.37 3.01
CA ILE A 177 0.84 23.79 1.80
C ILE A 177 1.84 24.67 1.03
N THR A 178 2.24 24.24 -0.16
CA THR A 178 3.16 24.94 -1.05
C THR A 178 2.43 25.41 -2.31
N GLU A 179 3.06 26.26 -3.10
CA GLU A 179 2.51 26.73 -4.39
C GLU A 179 2.27 25.63 -5.43
N LYS A 180 2.74 24.41 -5.18
CA LYS A 180 2.58 23.25 -6.07
C LYS A 180 1.72 22.13 -5.47
N GLY A 181 1.27 22.25 -4.22
CA GLY A 181 0.40 21.23 -3.61
C GLY A 181 0.47 21.19 -2.09
N ILE A 182 0.02 20.09 -1.53
CA ILE A 182 0.06 19.80 -0.10
C ILE A 182 0.98 18.60 0.11
N VAL A 183 1.87 18.67 1.09
CA VAL A 183 2.76 17.57 1.45
C VAL A 183 2.80 17.40 2.95
N SER A 184 2.80 16.15 3.41
CA SER A 184 3.02 15.82 4.80
C SER A 184 4.52 15.96 5.11
N THR A 185 4.84 16.60 6.23
CA THR A 185 6.22 16.71 6.73
C THR A 185 6.57 15.60 7.71
N ASP A 186 5.60 14.74 8.03
CA ASP A 186 5.72 13.61 8.94
C ASP A 186 5.92 12.27 8.19
N ARG A 187 5.94 11.16 8.95
CA ARG A 187 6.09 9.80 8.42
C ARG A 187 4.86 9.29 7.64
N SER A 188 3.77 10.07 7.55
CA SER A 188 2.56 9.64 6.84
C SER A 188 2.76 9.61 5.32
N ALA A 189 3.75 10.33 4.80
CA ALA A 189 4.11 10.41 3.38
C ALA A 189 2.92 10.71 2.45
N VAL A 190 1.95 11.49 2.94
CA VAL A 190 0.76 11.91 2.21
C VAL A 190 1.09 13.15 1.39
N PHE A 191 0.72 13.15 0.11
CA PHE A 191 0.99 14.29 -0.77
C PHE A 191 -0.12 14.44 -1.82
N LEU A 192 -0.53 15.68 -2.08
CA LEU A 192 -1.56 16.01 -3.05
C LEU A 192 -1.08 17.14 -3.95
N HIS A 193 -0.92 16.84 -5.24
CA HIS A 193 -0.45 17.83 -6.22
C HIS A 193 -1.55 18.85 -6.57
N SER A 194 -1.16 20.09 -6.90
CA SER A 194 -2.07 21.20 -7.24
C SER A 194 -3.06 20.87 -8.36
N ARG A 195 -2.65 20.08 -9.36
CA ARG A 195 -3.52 19.59 -10.45
C ARG A 195 -4.77 18.87 -9.95
N HIS A 196 -4.68 18.14 -8.83
CA HIS A 196 -5.80 17.41 -8.25
C HIS A 196 -6.62 18.28 -7.29
N LEU A 197 -6.10 19.43 -6.87
CA LEU A 197 -6.80 20.38 -6.00
C LEU A 197 -7.84 21.23 -6.74
N VAL A 198 -7.61 21.56 -8.01
CA VAL A 198 -8.49 22.44 -8.80
C VAL A 198 -9.93 21.90 -8.81
N ASN A 199 -10.07 20.61 -9.14
CA ASN A 199 -11.37 19.94 -9.26
C ASN A 199 -11.81 19.21 -7.99
N ALA A 200 -11.07 19.30 -6.88
CA ALA A 200 -11.41 18.61 -5.64
C ALA A 200 -12.60 19.26 -4.92
N SER A 201 -13.51 18.44 -4.40
CA SER A 201 -14.56 18.90 -3.48
C SER A 201 -13.96 19.09 -2.09
N ILE A 202 -14.20 20.26 -1.51
CA ILE A 202 -13.71 20.64 -0.20
C ILE A 202 -14.91 20.73 0.75
N VAL A 203 -14.85 19.99 1.86
CA VAL A 203 -15.87 20.01 2.91
C VAL A 203 -15.21 20.45 4.20
N GLU A 204 -15.71 21.52 4.81
CA GLU A 204 -15.24 22.00 6.11
C GLU A 204 -16.09 21.42 7.25
N ASN A 205 -15.43 21.14 8.37
CA ASN A 205 -16.09 20.83 9.64
C ASN A 205 -15.48 21.71 10.73
N ARG A 206 -16.22 22.75 11.11
CA ARG A 206 -15.77 23.74 12.10
C ARG A 206 -15.72 23.17 13.50
N ASP A 207 -16.65 22.31 13.86
CA ASP A 207 -16.74 21.71 15.19
C ASP A 207 -15.53 20.80 15.48
N LYS A 208 -15.15 19.99 14.48
CA LYS A 208 -14.01 19.07 14.56
C LYS A 208 -12.70 19.67 14.03
N LYS A 209 -12.70 20.96 13.66
CA LYS A 209 -11.52 21.72 13.23
C LYS A 209 -10.73 21.11 12.08
N TYR A 210 -11.42 20.62 11.03
CA TYR A 210 -10.78 20.06 9.85
C TYR A 210 -11.39 20.51 8.53
N VAL A 211 -10.56 20.40 7.48
CA VAL A 211 -10.94 20.53 6.07
C VAL A 211 -10.69 19.19 5.38
N GLU A 212 -11.74 18.59 4.82
CA GLU A 212 -11.67 17.36 4.04
C GLU A 212 -11.62 17.69 2.54
N ILE A 213 -10.57 17.22 1.87
CA ILE A 213 -10.35 17.37 0.44
C ILE A 213 -10.57 16.00 -0.20
N SER A 214 -11.61 15.88 -1.01
CA SER A 214 -11.85 14.68 -1.82
C SER A 214 -11.43 14.97 -3.26
N PRO A 215 -10.35 14.34 -3.77
CA PRO A 215 -9.98 14.48 -5.17
C PRO A 215 -11.06 13.84 -6.04
N THR A 216 -11.66 14.61 -6.95
CA THR A 216 -12.68 14.09 -7.89
C THR A 216 -12.06 13.19 -8.97
N THR A 217 -10.73 13.15 -9.06
CA THR A 217 -10.02 12.31 -10.05
C THR A 217 -9.97 10.87 -9.55
N LEU A 218 -10.51 9.93 -10.34
CA LEU A 218 -10.52 8.47 -10.10
C LEU A 218 -9.16 7.83 -9.75
N LYS A 219 -8.04 8.56 -9.91
CA LYS A 219 -6.68 8.06 -9.69
C LYS A 219 -6.22 8.16 -8.23
N LEU A 220 -6.84 8.97 -7.36
CA LEU A 220 -6.44 9.06 -5.96
C LEU A 220 -7.56 8.51 -5.06
N PRO A 221 -7.46 7.27 -4.55
CA PRO A 221 -8.53 6.60 -3.82
C PRO A 221 -8.63 7.03 -2.35
N TYR A 222 -8.06 8.18 -1.96
CA TYR A 222 -8.06 8.64 -0.59
C TYR A 222 -8.50 10.10 -0.47
N LYS A 223 -9.20 10.39 0.62
CA LYS A 223 -9.59 11.72 1.06
C LYS A 223 -8.53 12.26 2.00
N LEU A 224 -8.14 13.52 1.84
CA LEU A 224 -7.16 14.18 2.70
C LEU A 224 -7.87 15.04 3.73
N ARG A 225 -7.66 14.79 5.02
CA ARG A 225 -8.14 15.67 6.11
C ARG A 225 -6.99 16.49 6.65
N LEU A 226 -7.14 17.82 6.60
CA LEU A 226 -6.21 18.77 7.20
C LEU A 226 -6.83 19.35 8.46
N TYR A 227 -6.17 19.16 9.59
CA TYR A 227 -6.62 19.72 10.88
C TYR A 227 -5.83 20.98 11.20
N SER A 228 -6.52 22.07 11.59
CA SER A 228 -5.90 23.27 12.17
C SER A 228 -6.91 23.99 13.05
N ASN A 229 -6.40 24.77 14.01
CA ASN A 229 -7.22 25.67 14.81
C ASN A 229 -7.81 26.81 13.98
N ASP A 230 -7.15 27.18 12.88
CA ASP A 230 -7.55 28.26 11.98
C ASP A 230 -7.91 27.68 10.60
N ILE A 231 -9.19 27.34 10.45
CA ILE A 231 -9.73 26.73 9.23
C ILE A 231 -9.73 27.73 8.07
N ASP A 232 -10.06 28.99 8.34
CA ASP A 232 -10.13 30.04 7.34
C ASP A 232 -8.76 30.24 6.68
N ARG A 233 -7.68 30.19 7.48
CA ARG A 233 -6.31 30.25 6.96
C ARG A 233 -5.93 29.05 6.09
N ILE A 234 -6.43 27.85 6.37
CA ILE A 234 -6.26 26.69 5.48
C ILE A 234 -7.00 26.94 4.15
N LEU A 235 -8.25 27.37 4.22
CA LEU A 235 -9.09 27.59 3.04
C LEU A 235 -8.48 28.66 2.13
N ASP A 236 -7.99 29.75 2.71
CA ASP A 236 -7.27 30.79 1.97
C ASP A 236 -6.00 30.26 1.29
N ALA A 237 -5.22 29.44 2.00
CA ALA A 237 -4.03 28.82 1.43
C ALA A 237 -4.39 27.88 0.26
N ILE A 238 -5.42 27.04 0.41
CA ILE A 238 -5.88 26.13 -0.65
C ILE A 238 -6.41 26.93 -1.85
N ASN A 239 -7.22 27.96 -1.61
CA ASN A 239 -7.77 28.82 -2.67
C ASN A 239 -6.66 29.55 -3.43
N ARG A 240 -5.62 30.00 -2.73
CA ARG A 240 -4.42 30.58 -3.35
C ARG A 240 -3.72 29.57 -4.26
N VAL A 241 -3.53 28.33 -3.81
CA VAL A 241 -2.95 27.26 -4.66
C VAL A 241 -3.82 26.98 -5.88
N LYS A 242 -5.15 26.89 -5.73
CA LYS A 242 -6.07 26.71 -6.88
C LYS A 242 -5.92 27.82 -7.92
N ARG A 243 -5.88 29.08 -7.48
CA ARG A 243 -5.70 30.24 -8.38
C ARG A 243 -4.36 30.20 -9.12
N LEU A 244 -3.28 29.82 -8.44
CA LEU A 244 -1.96 29.69 -9.06
C LEU A 244 -1.93 28.57 -10.11
N GLU A 245 -2.57 27.43 -9.84
CA GLU A 245 -2.64 26.33 -10.79
C GLU A 245 -3.50 26.65 -12.02
N LEU A 246 -4.65 27.33 -11.83
CA LEU A 246 -5.49 27.79 -12.94
C LEU A 246 -4.73 28.73 -13.88
N LYS A 247 -3.94 29.66 -13.32
CA LYS A 247 -3.08 30.56 -14.11
C LYS A 247 -2.02 29.78 -14.92
N ARG A 248 -1.41 28.74 -14.32
CA ARG A 248 -0.43 27.88 -15.01
C ARG A 248 -1.04 27.07 -16.14
N GLN A 249 -2.28 26.59 -15.96
CA GLN A 249 -3.00 25.86 -17.02
C GLN A 249 -3.31 26.80 -18.19
N GLN A 250 -3.76 28.02 -17.92
CA GLN A 250 -4.02 29.02 -18.96
C GLN A 250 -2.75 29.44 -19.72
N SER A 251 -1.60 29.57 -19.03
CA SER A 251 -0.33 29.93 -19.67
C SER A 251 0.34 28.80 -20.45
N SER A 252 -0.11 27.56 -20.28
CA SER A 252 0.44 26.39 -21.01
C SER A 252 -0.43 25.94 -22.18
N SER A 253 -1.64 26.51 -22.30
CA SER A 253 -2.57 26.34 -23.42
C SER A 253 -2.50 27.45 -24.48
N SER A 254 -1.65 28.46 -24.26
CA SER A 254 -1.32 29.54 -25.22
C SER A 254 0.07 29.32 -25.79
#